data_AF-A0A956ZNU2-F1
#
_entry.id   AF-A0A956ZNU2-F1
#
_cell.length_a   1.000
_cell.length_b   1.000
_cell.length_c   1.000
_cell.angle_alpha   90.00
_cell.angle_beta   90.00
_cell.angle_gamma   90.00
#
_symmetry.space_group_name_H-M   'P 1'
#
loop_
_entity.id
_entity.type
_entity.pdbx_description
1 polymer ?
#
loop_
_entity_poly.entity_id
_entity_poly.type
_entity_poly.pdbx_seq_one_letter_code
_entity_poly.pdbx_strand_id
1 'polypeptide(L)'
;SRAFSHQFVRHRVGISFEQQSQRYVTYKGGEFPYTIPDTVRRAGMDGEMTELFEKVSELYEAMVATGVPAEDARFLLPNATNTNFKITVNFQSLLHICDLRLCTRAQWEFRKVAAMLRSEVMKAEPTLGRYLQPKCGEHRLGYCDESEKDWEACPIGRVRPHKDALFRLYDAHRRGELAPLDDGAWQAIETFDEGGGATTGG
;
A
#
# COMPACT_ATOMS: atom_id res chain seq x y z
N SER A 1 3.49 7.36 -11.86
CA SER A 1 4.84 7.19 -12.43
C SER A 1 5.15 5.71 -12.70
N ARG A 2 6.17 5.42 -13.51
CA ARG A 2 6.69 4.07 -13.75
C ARG A 2 7.26 3.48 -12.46
N ALA A 3 7.94 4.28 -11.63
CA ALA A 3 8.42 3.86 -10.31
C ALA A 3 7.30 3.30 -9.41
N PHE A 4 6.14 3.97 -9.37
CA PHE A 4 4.97 3.45 -8.67
C PHE A 4 4.49 2.13 -9.28
N SER A 5 4.31 2.08 -10.61
CA SER A 5 3.79 0.88 -11.26
C SER A 5 4.68 -0.35 -11.02
N HIS A 6 6.00 -0.17 -10.99
CA HIS A 6 6.96 -1.23 -10.68
C HIS A 6 6.85 -1.80 -9.27
N GLN A 7 6.37 -1.01 -8.31
CA GLN A 7 6.02 -1.51 -6.98
C GLN A 7 4.63 -2.14 -6.98
N PHE A 8 3.69 -1.60 -7.74
CA PHE A 8 2.30 -2.05 -7.73
C PHE A 8 2.14 -3.45 -8.34
N VAL A 9 2.82 -3.74 -9.45
CA VAL A 9 2.81 -5.07 -10.11
C VAL A 9 3.41 -6.20 -9.27
N ARG A 10 3.97 -5.89 -8.08
CA ARG A 10 4.52 -6.91 -7.16
C ARG A 10 3.43 -7.63 -6.36
N HIS A 11 2.22 -7.07 -6.32
CA HIS A 11 1.04 -7.75 -5.79
C HIS A 11 0.51 -8.72 -6.86
N ARG A 12 0.50 -10.02 -6.59
CA ARG A 12 0.28 -11.06 -7.62
C ARG A 12 -0.96 -11.93 -7.40
N VAL A 13 -1.41 -12.03 -6.16
CA VAL A 13 -2.53 -12.91 -5.78
C VAL A 13 -3.82 -12.10 -5.89
N GLY A 14 -4.85 -12.65 -6.53
CA GLY A 14 -6.19 -12.05 -6.59
C GLY A 14 -6.25 -10.67 -7.28
N ILE A 15 -5.30 -10.36 -8.15
CA ILE A 15 -5.22 -9.10 -8.90
C ILE A 15 -4.78 -9.36 -10.34
N SER A 16 -5.36 -8.64 -11.29
CA SER A 16 -4.93 -8.58 -12.69
C SER A 16 -4.58 -7.15 -13.07
N PHE A 17 -3.71 -7.01 -14.07
CA PHE A 17 -3.17 -5.73 -14.52
C PHE A 17 -3.24 -5.61 -16.03
N GLU A 18 -3.68 -4.45 -16.50
CA GLU A 18 -3.46 -3.98 -17.87
C GLU A 18 -2.70 -2.66 -17.81
N GLN A 19 -1.47 -2.67 -18.29
CA GLN A 19 -0.60 -1.49 -18.29
C GLN A 19 -0.40 -0.98 -19.69
N GLN A 20 -0.46 0.34 -19.85
CA GLN A 20 -0.08 1.01 -21.08
C GLN A 20 1.37 0.66 -21.46
N SER A 21 1.54 0.12 -22.68
CA SER A 21 2.84 -0.24 -23.22
C SER A 21 3.56 0.99 -23.80
N GLN A 22 4.78 1.23 -23.33
CA GLN A 22 5.71 2.18 -23.96
C GLN A 22 6.31 1.68 -25.29
N ARG A 23 6.03 0.44 -25.71
CA ARG A 23 6.47 -0.09 -27.02
C ARG A 23 5.57 0.39 -28.16
N TYR A 24 4.28 0.56 -27.87
CA TYR A 24 3.26 0.87 -28.87
C TYR A 24 2.77 2.33 -28.81
N VAL A 25 2.86 2.96 -27.63
CA VAL A 25 2.52 4.36 -27.47
C VAL A 25 3.76 5.19 -27.74
N THR A 26 3.78 5.84 -28.89
CA THR A 26 4.73 6.92 -29.17
C THR A 26 4.23 8.21 -28.55
N TYR A 27 5.08 8.87 -27.78
CA TYR A 27 4.83 10.23 -27.30
C TYR A 27 5.06 11.15 -28.50
N LYS A 28 4.01 11.41 -29.27
CA LYS A 28 4.06 12.31 -30.43
C LYS A 28 4.19 13.75 -29.93
N GLY A 29 5.12 14.52 -30.51
CA GLY A 29 5.34 15.91 -30.12
C GLY A 29 6.24 16.07 -28.90
N GLY A 30 7.02 15.04 -28.55
CA GLY A 30 8.14 15.19 -27.63
C GLY A 30 7.70 15.49 -26.22
N GLU A 31 6.49 15.10 -25.84
CA GLU A 31 6.01 15.30 -24.48
C GLU A 31 5.52 13.97 -23.92
N PHE A 32 6.32 13.39 -23.02
CA PHE A 32 5.86 12.31 -22.15
C PHE A 32 5.38 12.91 -20.83
N PRO A 33 4.20 12.52 -20.32
CA PRO A 33 3.75 12.99 -19.02
C PRO A 33 4.65 12.42 -17.92
N TYR A 34 4.99 13.22 -16.92
CA TYR A 34 5.80 12.78 -15.77
C TYR A 34 5.29 13.38 -14.45
N THR A 35 5.78 12.83 -13.34
CA THR A 35 5.45 13.29 -11.99
C THR A 35 6.69 13.91 -11.33
N ILE A 36 6.59 15.15 -10.87
CA ILE A 36 7.61 15.80 -10.02
C ILE A 36 7.23 15.61 -8.55
N PRO A 37 8.04 14.94 -7.72
CA PRO A 37 7.79 14.82 -6.29
C PRO A 37 7.86 16.15 -5.56
N ASP A 38 7.02 16.34 -4.53
CA ASP A 38 7.04 17.58 -3.72
C ASP A 38 8.38 17.84 -3.03
N THR A 39 9.16 16.79 -2.74
CA THR A 39 10.51 16.92 -2.19
C THR A 39 11.46 17.62 -3.15
N VAL A 40 11.29 17.42 -4.46
CA VAL A 40 12.08 18.09 -5.51
C VAL A 40 11.67 19.55 -5.60
N ARG A 41 10.35 19.83 -5.59
CA ARG A 41 9.82 21.21 -5.60
C ARG A 41 10.28 22.01 -4.38
N ARG A 42 10.20 21.42 -3.18
CA ARG A 42 10.67 22.07 -1.95
C ARG A 42 12.18 22.36 -1.94
N ALA A 43 12.95 21.59 -2.70
CA ALA A 43 14.38 21.84 -2.89
C ALA A 43 14.67 22.90 -3.97
N GLY A 44 13.66 23.41 -4.67
CA GLY A 44 13.83 24.36 -5.79
C GLY A 44 14.42 23.72 -7.07
N MET A 45 14.41 22.39 -7.16
CA MET A 45 15.08 21.64 -8.22
C MET A 45 14.12 21.23 -9.36
N ASP A 46 12.86 21.65 -9.33
CA ASP A 46 11.86 21.26 -10.32
C ASP A 46 12.08 21.92 -11.69
N GLY A 47 12.74 23.09 -11.72
CA GLY A 47 13.21 23.71 -12.96
C GLY A 47 14.27 22.85 -13.67
N GLU A 48 15.37 22.53 -12.98
CA GLU A 48 16.45 21.68 -13.52
C GLU A 48 15.96 20.30 -13.97
N MET A 49 15.04 19.70 -13.20
CA MET A 49 14.41 18.42 -13.57
C MET A 49 13.57 18.54 -14.85
N THR A 50 12.86 19.66 -15.02
CA THR A 50 12.04 19.92 -16.21
C THR A 50 12.92 20.15 -17.44
N GLU A 51 13.95 20.98 -17.34
CA GLU A 51 14.92 21.22 -18.43
C GLU A 51 15.63 19.93 -18.88
N LEU A 52 15.98 19.05 -17.93
CA LEU A 52 16.55 17.75 -18.28
C LEU A 52 15.55 16.87 -19.02
N PHE A 53 14.28 16.86 -18.62
CA PHE A 53 13.26 16.04 -19.25
C PHE A 53 12.89 16.55 -20.65
N GLU A 54 12.94 17.85 -20.89
CA GLU A 54 12.83 18.43 -22.24
C GLU A 54 13.94 17.88 -23.16
N LYS A 55 15.21 17.93 -22.72
CA LYS A 55 16.35 17.38 -23.48
C LYS A 55 16.22 15.87 -23.74
N VAL A 56 15.76 15.12 -22.73
CA VAL A 56 15.49 13.69 -22.87
C VAL A 56 14.43 13.45 -23.96
N SER A 57 13.43 14.31 -24.01
CA SER A 57 12.34 14.18 -24.96
C SER A 57 12.74 14.55 -26.38
N GLU A 58 13.49 15.63 -26.56
CA GLU A 58 14.10 16.01 -27.85
C GLU A 58 14.96 14.87 -28.41
N LEU A 59 15.79 14.24 -27.56
CA LEU A 59 16.61 13.10 -27.97
C LEU A 59 15.76 11.87 -28.30
N TYR A 60 14.71 11.59 -27.52
CA TYR A 60 13.78 10.50 -27.80
C TYR A 60 13.13 10.68 -29.19
N GLU A 61 12.67 11.89 -29.51
CA GLU A 61 12.09 12.18 -30.83
C GLU A 61 13.11 12.03 -31.95
N ALA A 62 14.34 12.54 -31.77
CA ALA A 62 15.40 12.40 -32.75
C ALA A 62 15.75 10.92 -33.01
N MET A 63 15.81 10.08 -31.97
CA MET A 63 16.01 8.63 -32.09
C MET A 63 14.89 7.98 -32.90
N VAL A 64 13.62 8.28 -32.59
CA VAL A 64 12.48 7.72 -33.33
C VAL A 64 12.47 8.20 -34.78
N ALA A 65 12.74 9.49 -35.03
CA ALA A 65 12.78 10.08 -36.36
C ALA A 65 13.89 9.50 -37.25
N THR A 66 15.00 9.05 -36.65
CA THR A 66 16.11 8.38 -37.35
C THR A 66 15.92 6.88 -37.54
N GLY A 67 14.78 6.33 -37.11
CA GLY A 67 14.41 4.93 -37.32
C GLY A 67 14.74 3.99 -36.15
N VAL A 68 15.19 4.52 -35.00
CA VAL A 68 15.33 3.69 -33.79
C VAL A 68 13.93 3.24 -33.32
N PRO A 69 13.71 1.93 -33.09
CA PRO A 69 12.43 1.45 -32.59
C PRO A 69 12.04 2.11 -31.27
N ALA A 70 10.75 2.43 -31.10
CA ALA A 70 10.25 3.05 -29.88
C ALA A 70 10.52 2.22 -28.61
N GLU A 71 10.63 0.90 -28.74
CA GLU A 71 10.96 -0.01 -27.63
C GLU A 71 12.41 0.09 -27.15
N ASP A 72 13.31 0.65 -27.97
CA ASP A 72 14.70 0.94 -27.63
C ASP A 72 14.83 2.41 -27.22
N ALA A 73 14.21 3.33 -27.96
CA ALA A 73 14.24 4.77 -27.63
C ALA A 73 13.69 5.06 -26.21
N ARG A 74 12.70 4.28 -25.75
CA ARG A 74 12.13 4.42 -24.39
C ARG A 74 13.13 4.20 -23.26
N PHE A 75 14.33 3.67 -23.52
CA PHE A 75 15.38 3.52 -22.50
C PHE A 75 15.82 4.88 -21.93
N LEU A 76 15.57 5.98 -22.65
CA LEU A 76 15.76 7.34 -22.16
C LEU A 76 14.70 7.77 -21.13
N LEU A 77 13.51 7.17 -21.14
CA LEU A 77 12.39 7.65 -20.36
C LEU A 77 12.62 7.44 -18.86
N PRO A 78 12.52 8.50 -18.04
CA PRO A 78 12.80 8.41 -16.62
C PRO A 78 11.71 7.62 -15.90
N ASN A 79 12.05 7.12 -14.70
CA ASN A 79 11.09 6.48 -13.79
C ASN A 79 9.90 7.38 -13.40
N ALA A 80 10.07 8.71 -13.52
CA ALA A 80 9.04 9.71 -13.30
C ALA A 80 7.91 9.67 -14.35
N THR A 81 8.15 9.06 -15.52
CA THR A 81 7.17 8.97 -16.62
C THR A 81 5.87 8.36 -16.13
N ASN A 82 4.74 8.96 -16.48
CA ASN A 82 3.41 8.50 -16.12
C ASN A 82 3.02 7.30 -16.98
N THR A 83 2.03 6.55 -16.51
CA THR A 83 1.53 5.36 -17.19
C THR A 83 0.08 5.17 -16.81
N ASN A 84 -0.74 4.78 -17.78
CA ASN A 84 -2.10 4.36 -17.51
C ASN A 84 -2.14 2.89 -17.11
N PHE A 85 -3.04 2.59 -16.19
CA PHE A 85 -3.07 1.31 -15.50
C PHE A 85 -4.53 0.97 -15.19
N LYS A 86 -5.00 -0.20 -15.62
CA LYS A 86 -6.28 -0.77 -15.19
C LYS A 86 -5.99 -1.99 -14.33
N ILE A 87 -6.76 -2.14 -13.27
CA ILE A 87 -6.65 -3.27 -12.36
C ILE A 87 -8.02 -3.86 -12.12
N THR A 88 -8.07 -5.18 -11.97
CA THR A 88 -9.18 -5.86 -11.30
C THR A 88 -8.61 -6.58 -10.09
N VAL A 89 -9.18 -6.35 -8.91
CA VAL A 89 -8.65 -6.86 -7.65
C VAL A 89 -9.79 -7.34 -6.78
N ASN A 90 -9.64 -8.53 -6.19
CA ASN A 90 -10.60 -9.00 -5.20
C ASN A 90 -10.42 -8.27 -3.86
N PHE A 91 -11.42 -8.34 -2.99
CA PHE A 91 -11.39 -7.57 -1.75
C PHE A 91 -10.25 -8.00 -0.81
N GLN A 92 -9.95 -9.30 -0.71
CA GLN A 92 -8.88 -9.82 0.13
C GLN A 92 -7.49 -9.29 -0.28
N SER A 93 -7.23 -9.22 -1.58
CA SER A 93 -5.99 -8.66 -2.11
C SER A 93 -5.93 -7.16 -1.93
N LEU A 94 -7.05 -6.45 -2.09
CA LEU A 94 -7.11 -5.01 -1.80
C LEU A 94 -6.86 -4.71 -0.32
N LEU A 95 -7.41 -5.52 0.59
CA LEU A 95 -7.13 -5.48 2.03
C LEU A 95 -5.63 -5.61 2.31
N HIS A 96 -4.96 -6.56 1.67
CA HIS A 96 -3.52 -6.76 1.80
C HIS A 96 -2.69 -5.62 1.19
N ILE A 97 -3.11 -5.08 0.05
CA ILE A 97 -2.49 -3.89 -0.55
C ILE A 97 -2.58 -2.72 0.43
N CYS A 98 -3.76 -2.47 1.00
CA CYS A 98 -3.96 -1.41 1.98
C CYS A 98 -3.09 -1.61 3.23
N ASP A 99 -2.98 -2.84 3.74
CA ASP A 99 -2.14 -3.15 4.90
C ASP A 99 -0.70 -2.65 4.71
N LEU A 100 -0.12 -2.98 3.56
CA LEU A 100 1.27 -2.70 3.22
C LEU A 100 1.50 -1.26 2.76
N ARG A 101 0.50 -0.65 2.12
CA ARG A 101 0.71 0.57 1.31
C ARG A 101 0.05 1.82 1.87
N LEU A 102 -0.81 1.68 2.88
CA LEU A 102 -1.27 2.83 3.69
C LEU A 102 -0.31 3.14 4.85
N CYS A 103 0.64 2.26 5.16
CA CYS A 103 1.68 2.52 6.15
C CYS A 103 2.54 3.73 5.74
N THR A 104 2.97 4.54 6.72
CA THR A 104 3.79 5.74 6.51
C THR A 104 5.16 5.45 5.90
N ARG A 105 5.64 4.21 6.05
CA ARG A 105 6.88 3.69 5.46
C ARG A 105 6.78 3.43 3.96
N ALA A 106 5.56 3.29 3.42
CA ALA A 106 5.38 3.12 1.99
C ALA A 106 5.69 4.42 1.24
N GLN A 107 6.25 4.30 0.04
CA GLN A 107 6.50 5.45 -0.84
C GLN A 107 5.23 6.30 -0.97
N TRP A 108 5.39 7.63 -0.87
CA TRP A 108 4.28 8.59 -0.86
C TRP A 108 3.30 8.40 -2.03
N GLU A 109 3.79 8.10 -3.23
CA GLU A 109 2.96 7.95 -4.42
C GLU A 109 2.04 6.74 -4.29
N PHE A 110 2.59 5.61 -3.85
CA PHE A 110 1.80 4.41 -3.59
C PHE A 110 0.76 4.68 -2.52
N ARG A 111 1.17 5.28 -1.40
CA ARG A 111 0.26 5.60 -0.30
C ARG A 111 -0.89 6.50 -0.74
N LYS A 112 -0.62 7.49 -1.60
CA LYS A 112 -1.66 8.34 -2.19
C LYS A 112 -2.64 7.53 -3.04
N VAL A 113 -2.15 6.67 -3.95
CA VAL A 113 -3.01 5.83 -4.79
C VAL A 113 -3.84 4.84 -3.94
N ALA A 114 -3.22 4.19 -2.94
CA ALA A 114 -3.93 3.29 -2.04
C ALA A 114 -5.03 4.01 -1.24
N ALA A 115 -4.77 5.25 -0.80
CA ALA A 115 -5.77 6.07 -0.12
C ALA A 115 -6.93 6.46 -1.05
N MET A 116 -6.66 6.74 -2.33
CA MET A 116 -7.68 6.99 -3.34
C MET A 116 -8.52 5.74 -3.60
N LEU A 117 -7.91 4.56 -3.78
CA LEU A 117 -8.62 3.29 -3.93
C LEU A 117 -9.54 3.02 -2.75
N ARG A 118 -9.04 3.22 -1.52
CA ARG A 118 -9.84 3.13 -0.30
C ARG A 118 -11.02 4.11 -0.35
N SER A 119 -10.79 5.36 -0.75
CA SER A 119 -11.85 6.38 -0.81
C SER A 119 -12.97 5.97 -1.76
N GLU A 120 -12.65 5.43 -2.94
CA GLU A 120 -13.65 4.96 -3.89
C GLU A 120 -14.43 3.75 -3.35
N VAL A 121 -13.77 2.79 -2.69
CA VAL A 121 -14.49 1.68 -2.05
C VAL A 121 -15.36 2.17 -0.88
N MET A 122 -14.89 3.11 -0.07
CA MET A 122 -15.69 3.70 1.01
C MET A 122 -16.95 4.40 0.50
N LYS A 123 -16.91 4.98 -0.70
CA LYS A 123 -18.09 5.58 -1.35
C LYS A 123 -19.04 4.52 -1.87
N ALA A 124 -18.52 3.48 -2.52
CA ALA A 124 -19.31 2.46 -3.18
C ALA A 124 -19.89 1.41 -2.21
N GLU A 125 -19.10 0.98 -1.21
CA GLU A 125 -19.47 -0.04 -0.23
C GLU A 125 -18.81 0.29 1.14
N PRO A 126 -19.47 1.12 1.97
CA PRO A 126 -18.92 1.56 3.25
C PRO A 126 -18.65 0.42 4.24
N THR A 127 -19.45 -0.65 4.21
CA THR A 127 -19.33 -1.79 5.13
C THR A 127 -18.00 -2.52 4.95
N LEU A 128 -17.56 -2.65 3.70
CA LEU A 128 -16.26 -3.23 3.37
C LEU A 128 -15.14 -2.19 3.47
N GLY A 129 -15.38 -0.95 3.03
CA GLY A 129 -14.38 0.11 3.02
C GLY A 129 -13.72 0.36 4.38
N ARG A 130 -14.46 0.19 5.50
CA ARG A 130 -13.92 0.39 6.86
C ARG A 130 -12.73 -0.52 7.18
N TYR A 131 -12.62 -1.69 6.56
CA TYR A 131 -11.52 -2.64 6.77
C TYR A 131 -10.27 -2.31 5.94
N LEU A 132 -10.39 -1.45 4.91
CA LEU A 132 -9.25 -0.98 4.13
C LEU A 132 -8.44 0.02 4.97
N GLN A 133 -7.53 -0.49 5.78
CA GLN A 133 -6.67 0.28 6.69
C GLN A 133 -5.21 -0.16 6.50
N PRO A 134 -4.21 0.60 7.00
CA PRO A 134 -2.87 0.03 7.18
C PRO A 134 -2.93 -1.20 8.10
N LYS A 135 -1.88 -2.03 8.09
CA LYS A 135 -1.82 -3.28 8.84
C LYS A 135 -2.10 -3.09 10.34
N CYS A 136 -1.59 -1.99 10.90
CA CYS A 136 -1.79 -1.59 12.30
C CYS A 136 -3.14 -0.93 12.60
N GLY A 137 -4.03 -0.84 11.61
CA GLY A 137 -5.37 -0.29 11.74
C GLY A 137 -6.21 -1.05 12.77
N GLU A 138 -7.19 -0.35 13.35
CA GLU A 138 -8.07 -0.86 14.40
C GLU A 138 -8.93 -2.05 13.95
N HIS A 139 -9.37 -2.05 12.70
CA HIS A 139 -10.11 -3.17 12.14
C HIS A 139 -9.19 -4.21 11.48
N ARG A 140 -7.88 -4.11 11.71
CA ARG A 140 -6.82 -5.03 11.23
C ARG A 140 -6.13 -5.68 12.42
N LEU A 141 -4.84 -5.41 12.65
CA LEU A 141 -4.15 -5.94 13.83
C LEU A 141 -4.49 -5.18 15.12
N GLY A 142 -4.81 -3.88 15.02
CA GLY A 142 -4.97 -3.01 16.19
C GLY A 142 -3.66 -2.57 16.85
N TYR A 143 -2.50 -3.04 16.38
CA TYR A 143 -1.18 -2.68 16.89
C TYR A 143 -0.14 -2.59 15.77
N CYS A 144 0.95 -1.87 16.03
CA CYS A 144 2.09 -1.81 15.12
C CYS A 144 3.04 -2.98 15.36
N ASP A 145 3.38 -3.71 14.30
CA ASP A 145 4.27 -4.86 14.33
C ASP A 145 5.68 -4.60 13.77
N GLU A 146 5.95 -3.35 13.40
CA GLU A 146 7.26 -2.89 12.92
C GLU A 146 8.32 -2.87 14.03
N SER A 147 9.52 -2.36 13.73
CA SER A 147 10.54 -2.13 14.77
C SER A 147 10.13 -0.98 15.69
N GLU A 148 10.62 -0.98 16.93
CA GLU A 148 10.35 0.10 17.90
C GLU A 148 10.76 1.46 17.36
N LYS A 149 11.95 1.55 16.76
CA LYS A 149 12.44 2.76 16.05
C LYS A 149 11.47 3.25 14.97
N ASP A 150 10.96 2.35 14.13
CA ASP A 150 10.02 2.70 13.06
C ASP A 150 8.66 3.13 13.62
N TRP A 151 8.20 2.48 14.69
CA TRP A 151 6.98 2.82 15.39
C TRP A 151 7.07 4.21 16.04
N GLU A 152 8.16 4.51 16.75
CA GLU A 152 8.42 5.81 17.38
C GLU A 152 8.50 6.95 16.36
N ALA A 153 9.12 6.71 15.21
CA ALA A 153 9.27 7.69 14.14
C ALA A 153 7.99 7.90 13.32
N CYS A 154 6.97 7.05 13.49
CA CYS A 154 5.78 7.12 12.68
C CYS A 154 4.95 8.37 13.05
N PRO A 155 4.59 9.24 12.09
CA PRO A 155 3.90 10.51 12.37
C PRO A 155 2.47 10.33 12.89
N ILE A 156 1.91 9.12 12.76
CA ILE A 156 0.63 8.70 13.35
C ILE A 156 0.83 7.62 14.44
N GLY A 157 2.09 7.26 14.70
CA GLY A 157 2.56 6.17 15.56
C GLY A 157 2.54 6.53 17.03
N ARG A 158 1.38 6.94 17.52
CA ARG A 158 1.01 6.91 18.94
C ARG A 158 -0.47 6.61 19.14
N VAL A 159 -1.23 6.50 18.04
CA VAL A 159 -2.65 6.17 18.06
C VAL A 159 -2.87 4.68 18.32
N ARG A 160 -1.83 3.84 18.15
CA ARG A 160 -1.89 2.38 18.31
C ARG A 160 -0.67 1.85 19.09
N PRO A 161 -0.85 0.84 19.96
CA PRO A 161 0.23 0.25 20.74
C PRO A 161 1.26 -0.47 19.84
N HIS A 162 2.49 -0.58 20.33
CA HIS A 162 3.50 -1.47 19.76
C HIS A 162 3.23 -2.93 20.18
N LYS A 163 3.59 -3.91 19.33
CA LYS A 163 3.42 -5.34 19.62
C LYS A 163 4.01 -5.77 20.97
N ASP A 164 5.12 -5.17 21.40
CA ASP A 164 5.78 -5.55 22.65
C ASP A 164 4.99 -5.15 23.89
N ALA A 165 4.13 -4.13 23.79
CA ALA A 165 3.19 -3.82 24.87
C ALA A 165 2.15 -4.94 25.04
N LEU A 166 1.67 -5.49 23.92
CA LEU A 166 0.74 -6.63 23.93
C LEU A 166 1.41 -7.91 24.39
N PHE A 167 2.65 -8.18 23.94
CA PHE A 167 3.39 -9.36 24.39
C PHE A 167 3.70 -9.31 25.88
N ARG A 168 4.10 -8.15 26.43
CA ARG A 168 4.25 -7.99 27.88
C ARG A 168 2.96 -8.24 28.65
N LEU A 169 1.83 -7.73 28.15
CA LEU A 169 0.51 -7.98 28.75
C LEU A 169 0.17 -9.47 28.71
N TYR A 170 0.40 -10.11 27.56
CA TYR A 170 0.14 -11.53 27.37
C TYR A 170 1.02 -12.39 28.30
N ASP A 171 2.32 -12.13 28.37
CA ASP A 171 3.24 -12.87 29.24
C ASP A 171 2.93 -12.67 30.73
N ALA A 172 2.39 -11.52 31.13
CA ALA A 172 1.93 -11.30 32.50
C ALA A 172 0.71 -12.16 32.89
N HIS A 173 -0.11 -12.58 31.92
CA HIS A 173 -1.31 -13.40 32.16
C HIS A 173 -1.11 -14.86 31.77
N ARG A 174 -0.15 -15.16 30.90
CA ARG A 174 0.13 -16.50 30.42
C ARG A 174 0.81 -17.31 31.53
N ARG A 175 0.12 -18.36 31.97
CA ARG A 175 0.62 -19.29 33.00
C ARG A 175 1.61 -20.33 32.45
N GLY A 176 1.96 -20.26 31.17
CA GLY A 176 3.00 -21.09 30.53
C GLY A 176 2.60 -22.52 30.17
N GLU A 177 1.44 -22.98 30.61
CA GLU A 177 0.96 -24.34 30.32
C GLU A 177 0.25 -24.40 28.97
N LEU A 178 0.99 -24.76 27.92
CA LEU A 178 0.41 -25.27 26.68
C LEU A 178 0.06 -26.75 26.90
N ALA A 179 -1.09 -27.02 27.50
CA ALA A 179 -1.63 -28.38 27.56
C ALA A 179 -2.27 -28.72 26.20
N PRO A 180 -2.14 -29.97 25.70
CA PRO A 180 -2.98 -30.45 24.62
C PRO A 180 -4.46 -30.24 24.96
N LEU A 181 -5.27 -29.84 23.97
CA LEU A 181 -6.72 -29.84 24.13
C LEU A 181 -7.16 -31.31 24.26
N ASP A 182 -7.51 -31.72 25.47
CA ASP A 182 -8.03 -33.05 25.75
C ASP A 182 -9.57 -33.06 25.73
N ASP A 183 -10.16 -34.25 25.89
CA ASP A 183 -11.61 -34.41 25.92
C ASP A 183 -12.25 -33.61 27.07
N GLY A 184 -11.50 -33.30 28.13
CA GLY A 184 -11.93 -32.44 29.23
C GLY A 184 -12.02 -30.97 28.82
N ALA A 185 -11.03 -30.46 28.09
CA ALA A 185 -11.07 -29.12 27.49
C ALA A 185 -12.22 -29.00 26.48
N TRP A 186 -12.48 -30.05 25.70
CA TRP A 186 -13.62 -30.12 24.79
C TRP A 186 -14.96 -30.07 25.54
N GLN A 187 -15.14 -30.93 26.55
CA GLN A 187 -16.36 -30.93 27.37
C GLN A 187 -16.57 -29.62 28.10
N ALA A 188 -15.51 -28.97 28.60
CA ALA A 188 -15.60 -27.66 29.24
C ALA A 188 -16.08 -26.56 28.28
N ILE A 189 -15.70 -26.61 27.00
CA ILE A 189 -16.21 -25.70 25.96
C ILE A 189 -17.69 -25.98 25.68
N GLU A 190 -18.05 -27.25 25.50
CA GLU A 190 -19.43 -27.65 25.15
C GLU A 190 -20.43 -27.48 26.31
N THR A 191 -19.96 -27.48 27.56
CA THR A 191 -20.78 -27.27 28.76
C THR A 191 -20.78 -25.82 29.27
N PHE A 192 -20.02 -24.92 28.62
CA PHE A 192 -20.03 -23.49 28.93
C PHE A 192 -21.35 -22.87 28.44
N ASP A 193 -22.33 -22.79 29.33
CA ASP A 193 -23.62 -22.14 29.09
C ASP A 193 -23.45 -20.61 29.30
N GLU A 194 -23.73 -19.78 28.29
CA GLU A 194 -23.62 -18.30 28.35
C GLU A 194 -24.67 -17.64 29.29
N GLY A 195 -25.29 -18.40 30.19
CA GLY A 195 -26.43 -18.00 31.04
C GLY A 195 -26.05 -17.32 32.37
N GLY A 196 -25.22 -16.27 32.36
CA GLY A 196 -24.79 -15.57 33.58
C GLY A 196 -24.83 -14.05 33.55
N GLY A 197 -25.40 -13.43 32.51
CA GLY A 197 -25.26 -12.00 32.24
C GLY A 197 -26.56 -11.20 32.12
N ALA A 198 -27.54 -11.36 33.02
CA ALA A 198 -28.60 -10.36 33.20
C ALA A 198 -29.41 -10.58 34.50
N THR A 199 -28.97 -10.00 35.62
CA THR A 199 -29.88 -9.50 36.67
C THR A 199 -29.10 -8.56 37.60
N THR A 200 -29.02 -7.28 37.26
CA THR A 200 -28.89 -6.22 38.27
C THR A 200 -30.29 -5.97 38.83
N GLY A 201 -30.52 -6.41 40.07
CA GLY A 201 -31.72 -6.08 40.82
C GLY A 201 -31.66 -4.68 41.44
N GLY A 202 -32.85 -4.18 41.82
CA GLY A 202 -33.04 -3.01 42.69
C GLY A 202 -33.53 -1.78 41.98
#